data_AF-A0A8E6MNJ2-F1
#
_entry.id   AF-A0A8E6MNJ2-F1
#
_cell.length_a   1.000
_cell.length_b   1.000
_cell.length_c   1.000
_cell.angle_alpha   90.00
_cell.angle_beta   90.00
_cell.angle_gamma   90.00
#
_symmetry.space_group_name_H-M   'P 1'
#
loop_
_entity.id
_entity.type
_entity.pdbx_description
1 polymer ?
#
loop_
_entity_poly.entity_id
_entity_poly.type
_entity_poly.pdbx_seq_one_letter_code
_entity_poly.pdbx_strand_id
1 'polypeptide(L)'
;MKDGLYKVVFDSNVNPNGQCDGIVSIRDNRINGGDYVCFYRGLIQSGGVTLQVVRHNPNDTTVFNGVNNVELALQVKEIGEGAIFNGSVWSRPDLTISGSLTFLSELI
;
A
#
# COMPACT_ATOMS: atom_id res chain seq x y z
N MET A 1 -2.29 6.81 -12.70
CA MET A 1 -3.31 5.82 -12.29
C MET A 1 -4.65 6.50 -12.38
N LYS A 2 -5.67 5.84 -12.94
CA LYS A 2 -7.02 6.42 -13.01
C LYS A 2 -7.69 6.41 -11.63
N ASP A 3 -8.66 7.28 -11.46
CA ASP A 3 -9.53 7.24 -10.29
C ASP A 3 -10.33 5.92 -10.28
N GLY A 4 -10.49 5.32 -9.11
CA GLY A 4 -11.11 4.00 -9.02
C GLY A 4 -10.85 3.25 -7.72
N LEU A 5 -11.47 2.07 -7.64
CA LEU A 5 -11.19 1.03 -6.65
C LEU A 5 -10.19 0.02 -7.21
N TYR A 6 -9.27 -0.40 -6.36
CA TYR A 6 -8.20 -1.33 -6.69
C TYR A 6 -8.07 -2.40 -5.61
N LYS A 7 -7.88 -3.65 -6.05
CA LYS A 7 -7.30 -4.68 -5.19
C LYS A 7 -5.82 -4.41 -5.05
N VAL A 8 -5.31 -4.44 -3.83
CA VAL A 8 -3.86 -4.42 -3.56
C VAL A 8 -3.42 -5.78 -3.05
N VAL A 9 -2.29 -6.26 -3.56
CA VAL A 9 -1.62 -7.49 -3.08
C VAL A 9 -0.15 -7.16 -2.86
N PHE A 10 0.41 -7.54 -1.72
CA PHE A 10 1.74 -7.10 -1.34
C PHE A 10 2.43 -8.04 -0.35
N ASP A 11 3.74 -7.89 -0.23
CA ASP A 11 4.54 -8.58 0.78
C ASP A 11 5.74 -7.73 1.22
N SER A 12 6.25 -7.97 2.42
CA SER A 12 7.45 -7.34 2.95
C SER A 12 8.60 -8.35 3.10
N ASN A 13 9.83 -7.85 3.19
CA ASN A 13 11.00 -8.71 3.40
C ASN A 13 11.09 -9.34 4.80
N VAL A 14 10.22 -8.94 5.73
CA VAL A 14 10.22 -9.43 7.13
C VAL A 14 8.92 -10.12 7.51
N ASN A 15 7.99 -10.28 6.57
CA ASN A 15 6.68 -10.85 6.82
C ASN A 15 6.75 -12.39 6.92
N PRO A 16 6.48 -12.99 8.10
CA PRO A 16 6.51 -14.45 8.23
C PRO A 16 5.29 -15.13 7.61
N ASN A 17 4.20 -14.39 7.38
CA ASN A 17 2.92 -14.94 6.92
C ASN A 17 2.78 -14.94 5.39
N GLY A 18 3.75 -14.34 4.68
CA GLY A 18 3.72 -14.18 3.23
C GLY A 18 2.63 -13.22 2.76
N GLN A 19 2.28 -13.29 1.49
CA GLN A 19 1.44 -12.33 0.78
C GLN A 19 0.17 -11.89 1.53
N CYS A 20 0.00 -10.57 1.64
CA CYS A 20 -1.19 -9.90 2.16
C CYS A 20 -2.00 -9.25 1.03
N ASP A 21 -3.27 -8.95 1.29
CA ASP A 21 -4.12 -8.21 0.36
C ASP A 21 -5.12 -7.27 1.05
N GLY A 22 -5.69 -6.36 0.26
CA GLY A 22 -6.62 -5.35 0.72
C GLY A 22 -7.28 -4.59 -0.44
N ILE A 23 -7.93 -3.48 -0.12
CA ILE A 23 -8.59 -2.61 -1.08
C ILE A 23 -8.12 -1.17 -0.89
N VAL A 24 -7.87 -0.48 -2.00
CA VAL A 24 -7.59 0.96 -2.02
C VAL A 24 -8.49 1.68 -3.02
N SER A 25 -8.79 2.93 -2.70
CA SER A 25 -9.43 3.89 -3.58
C SER A 25 -8.39 4.94 -3.99
N ILE A 26 -8.42 5.31 -5.26
CA ILE A 26 -7.66 6.43 -5.81
C ILE A 26 -8.65 7.47 -6.30
N ARG A 27 -8.51 8.71 -5.82
CA ARG A 27 -9.29 9.86 -6.27
C ARG A 27 -8.46 11.12 -6.17
N ASP A 28 -8.41 11.93 -7.23
CA ASP A 28 -7.71 13.22 -7.22
C ASP A 28 -6.25 13.12 -6.69
N ASN A 29 -5.51 12.10 -7.17
CA ASN A 29 -4.15 11.76 -6.73
C ASN A 29 -4.01 11.42 -5.23
N ARG A 30 -5.10 11.07 -4.55
CA ARG A 30 -5.11 10.63 -3.14
C ARG A 30 -5.41 9.14 -3.08
N ILE A 31 -4.70 8.45 -2.20
CA ILE A 31 -4.93 7.04 -1.91
C ILE A 31 -5.56 6.93 -0.53
N ASN A 32 -6.65 6.17 -0.40
CA ASN A 32 -7.21 5.75 0.88
C ASN A 32 -7.61 4.28 0.80
N GLY A 33 -7.40 3.51 1.86
CA GLY A 33 -7.79 2.10 1.86
C GLY A 33 -7.31 1.37 3.10
N GLY A 34 -7.14 0.06 2.96
CA GLY A 34 -6.63 -0.77 4.04
C GLY A 34 -6.67 -2.25 3.72
N ASP A 35 -6.21 -3.01 4.70
CA ASP A 35 -6.31 -4.46 4.80
C ASP A 35 -7.02 -4.82 6.13
N TYR A 36 -6.92 -6.09 6.54
CA TYR A 36 -7.47 -6.57 7.80
C TYR A 36 -6.85 -5.95 9.08
N VAL A 37 -5.65 -5.35 8.97
CA VAL A 37 -4.84 -4.91 10.12
C VAL A 37 -4.65 -3.39 10.17
N CYS A 38 -4.51 -2.76 9.01
CA CYS A 38 -4.07 -1.40 8.83
C CYS A 38 -5.01 -0.64 7.88
N PHE A 39 -5.18 0.66 8.14
CA PHE A 39 -5.68 1.58 7.12
C PHE A 39 -4.53 2.38 6.54
N TYR A 40 -4.70 2.84 5.30
CA TYR A 40 -3.72 3.59 4.56
C TYR A 40 -4.29 4.92 4.07
N ARG A 41 -3.45 5.95 4.06
CA ARG A 41 -3.75 7.22 3.42
C ARG A 41 -2.50 7.85 2.85
N GLY A 42 -2.58 8.42 1.66
CA GLY A 42 -1.40 8.92 0.98
C GLY A 42 -1.67 9.78 -0.22
N LEU A 43 -0.57 10.23 -0.83
CA LEU A 43 -0.57 11.09 -2.01
C LEU A 43 0.28 10.47 -3.11
N ILE A 44 -0.23 10.55 -4.32
CA ILE A 44 0.51 10.25 -5.55
C ILE A 44 1.19 11.55 -5.99
N GLN A 45 2.50 11.51 -6.16
CA GLN A 45 3.33 12.64 -6.59
C GLN A 45 4.17 12.22 -7.81
N SER A 46 4.83 13.17 -8.48
CA SER A 46 5.64 12.87 -9.67
C SER A 46 6.78 11.89 -9.34
N GLY A 47 6.61 10.62 -9.73
CA GLY A 47 7.61 9.56 -9.55
C GLY A 47 7.37 8.61 -8.38
N GLY A 48 6.30 8.77 -7.59
CA GLY A 48 6.05 7.85 -6.48
C GLY A 48 4.81 8.14 -5.64
N VAL A 49 4.68 7.40 -4.54
CA VAL A 49 3.61 7.51 -3.55
C VAL A 49 4.22 7.64 -2.16
N THR A 50 3.73 8.59 -1.38
CA THR A 50 3.95 8.63 0.07
C THR A 50 2.70 8.13 0.76
N LEU A 51 2.83 7.08 1.58
CA LEU A 51 1.70 6.41 2.21
C LEU A 51 1.92 6.30 3.71
N GLN A 52 0.98 6.82 4.50
CA GLN A 52 0.92 6.53 5.93
C GLN A 52 0.12 5.24 6.14
N VAL A 53 0.70 4.32 6.90
CA VAL A 53 0.09 3.03 7.25
C VAL A 53 -0.12 2.99 8.76
N VAL A 54 -1.37 2.94 9.19
CA VAL A 54 -1.74 3.03 10.61
C VAL A 54 -2.50 1.77 11.01
N ARG A 55 -2.04 1.14 12.08
CA ARG A 55 -2.67 -0.07 12.62
C ARG A 55 -4.00 0.29 13.28
N HIS A 56 -5.08 -0.38 12.87
CA HIS A 56 -6.39 -0.28 13.52
C HIS A 56 -6.79 -1.57 14.23
N ASN A 57 -6.29 -2.73 13.80
CA ASN A 57 -6.56 -4.01 14.45
C ASN A 57 -5.42 -4.33 15.43
N PRO A 58 -5.63 -4.24 16.75
CA PRO A 58 -4.60 -4.58 17.73
C PRO A 58 -4.42 -6.09 17.88
N ASN A 59 -5.24 -6.94 17.27
CA ASN A 59 -5.22 -8.39 17.49
C ASN A 59 -4.41 -9.18 16.46
N ASP A 60 -3.82 -8.53 15.45
CA ASP A 60 -3.02 -9.19 14.42
C ASP A 60 -1.76 -8.39 14.07
N THR A 61 -0.79 -8.96 13.38
CA THR A 61 0.53 -8.36 13.14
C THR A 61 0.57 -7.61 11.81
N THR A 62 1.29 -6.47 11.78
CA THR A 62 1.50 -5.73 10.54
C THR A 62 2.40 -6.51 9.58
N VAL A 63 2.34 -6.21 8.28
CA VAL A 63 3.24 -6.81 7.28
C VAL A 63 4.73 -6.61 7.61
N PHE A 64 5.07 -5.59 8.41
CA PHE A 64 6.42 -5.31 8.90
C PHE A 64 6.72 -5.96 10.26
N ASN A 65 6.06 -7.07 10.59
CA ASN A 65 6.30 -7.89 11.78
C ASN A 65 6.28 -7.08 13.10
N GLY A 66 5.23 -6.29 13.30
CA GLY A 66 4.99 -5.56 14.55
C GLY A 66 5.47 -4.11 14.55
N VAL A 67 6.14 -3.64 13.48
CA VAL A 67 6.38 -2.22 13.29
C VAL A 67 5.07 -1.54 12.88
N ASN A 68 4.61 -0.62 13.73
CA ASN A 68 3.34 0.07 13.58
C ASN A 68 3.55 1.51 13.09
N ASN A 69 2.51 2.08 12.48
CA ASN A 69 2.41 3.51 12.20
C ASN A 69 3.61 4.04 11.41
N VAL A 70 3.81 3.46 10.23
CA VAL A 70 4.95 3.77 9.36
C VAL A 70 4.55 4.69 8.21
N GLU A 71 5.55 5.39 7.69
CA GLU A 71 5.45 6.09 6.41
C GLU A 71 6.25 5.32 5.35
N LEU A 72 5.60 5.03 4.22
CA LEU A 72 6.21 4.36 3.08
C LEU A 72 6.52 5.37 1.99
N ALA A 73 7.70 5.23 1.40
CA ALA A 73 8.06 5.85 0.14
C ALA A 73 8.05 4.77 -0.94
N LEU A 74 7.13 4.86 -1.89
CA LEU A 74 6.90 3.86 -2.93
C LEU A 74 7.20 4.42 -4.31
N GLN A 75 7.86 3.63 -5.14
CA GLN A 75 7.91 3.83 -6.58
C GLN A 75 6.79 3.02 -7.23
N VAL A 76 6.10 3.62 -8.19
CA VAL A 76 4.94 3.00 -8.86
C VAL A 76 5.16 3.01 -10.36
N LYS A 77 4.88 1.87 -11.00
CA LYS A 77 4.87 1.71 -12.45
C LYS A 77 3.52 1.18 -12.90
N GLU A 78 2.82 1.96 -13.72
CA GLU A 78 1.53 1.56 -14.30
C GLU A 78 1.72 0.44 -15.32
N ILE A 79 0.81 -0.55 -15.27
CA ILE A 79 0.79 -1.71 -16.18
C ILE A 79 -0.68 -2.03 -16.50
N GLY A 80 -1.09 -1.75 -17.75
CA GLY A 80 -2.49 -1.88 -18.14
C GLY A 80 -3.38 -0.96 -17.30
N GLU A 81 -4.46 -1.50 -16.74
CA GLU A 81 -5.31 -0.76 -15.80
C GLU A 81 -4.84 -0.82 -14.35
N GLY A 82 -3.76 -1.55 -14.07
CA GLY A 82 -3.18 -1.72 -12.74
C GLY A 82 -1.85 -1.00 -12.58
N ALA A 83 -1.13 -1.38 -11.53
CA ALA A 83 0.24 -0.94 -11.31
C ALA A 83 1.03 -1.99 -10.52
N ILE A 84 2.36 -1.92 -10.61
CA ILE A 84 3.25 -2.58 -9.66
C ILE A 84 3.96 -1.50 -8.84
N PHE A 85 4.32 -1.84 -7.61
CA PHE A 85 5.06 -0.94 -6.75
C PHE A 85 6.13 -1.67 -5.94
N ASN A 86 7.14 -0.91 -5.53
CA ASN A 86 8.11 -1.31 -4.54
C ASN A 86 8.54 -0.08 -3.72
N GLY A 87 9.09 -0.32 -2.54
CA GLY A 87 9.60 0.76 -1.71
C GLY A 87 10.00 0.28 -0.33
N SER A 88 10.06 1.21 0.60
CA SER A 88 10.47 0.93 1.97
C SER A 88 9.85 1.90 2.97
N VAL A 89 9.99 1.57 4.25
CA VAL A 89 9.70 2.49 5.34
C VAL A 89 10.70 3.64 5.30
N TRP A 90 10.23 4.88 5.27
CA TRP A 90 11.07 6.07 5.09
C TRP A 90 12.18 6.17 6.15
N SER A 91 11.85 5.88 7.42
CA SER A 91 12.81 5.91 8.54
C SER A 91 13.63 4.62 8.69
N ARG A 92 13.27 3.56 7.95
CA ARG A 92 13.87 2.21 8.04
C ARG A 92 13.98 1.60 6.64
N PRO A 93 14.91 2.06 5.80
CA PRO A 93 15.01 1.60 4.41
C PRO A 93 15.33 0.09 4.27
N ASP A 94 15.78 -0.55 5.35
CA ASP A 94 15.94 -2.00 5.46
C ASP A 94 14.62 -2.77 5.44
N LEU A 95 13.50 -2.12 5.79
CA LEU A 95 12.16 -2.68 5.75
C LEU A 95 11.52 -2.35 4.40
N THR A 96 11.54 -3.33 3.49
CA THR A 96 11.08 -3.17 2.11
C THR A 96 9.73 -3.83 1.90
N ILE A 97 9.00 -3.32 0.92
CA ILE A 97 7.68 -3.81 0.52
C ILE A 97 7.57 -3.76 -1.00
N SER A 98 6.86 -4.73 -1.57
CA SER A 98 6.52 -4.73 -2.98
C SER A 98 5.16 -5.37 -3.21
N GLY A 99 4.53 -5.05 -4.32
CA GLY A 99 3.19 -5.51 -4.60
C GLY A 99 2.63 -5.02 -5.93
N SER A 100 1.33 -5.25 -6.08
CA SER A 100 0.57 -4.86 -7.26
C SER A 100 -0.80 -4.30 -6.90
N LEU A 101 -1.31 -3.50 -7.83
CA LEU A 101 -2.66 -2.95 -7.86
C LEU A 101 -3.38 -3.52 -9.09
N THR A 102 -4.60 -3.99 -8.89
CA THR A 102 -5.51 -4.42 -9.97
C THR A 102 -6.77 -3.58 -9.90
N PHE A 103 -7.09 -2.87 -10.98
CA PHE A 103 -8.32 -2.07 -11.05
C PHE A 103 -9.55 -2.97 -10.95
N LEU A 104 -10.54 -2.52 -10.19
CA LEU A 104 -11.79 -3.24 -9.94
C LEU A 104 -13.00 -2.50 -10.51
N SER A 105 -13.09 -1.18 -10.27
CA SER A 105 -14.25 -0.39 -10.64
C SER A 105 -13.95 1.11 -10.58
N GLU A 106 -14.75 1.91 -11.29
CA GLU A 106 -14.77 3.36 -11.12
C GLU A 106 -15.37 3.75 -9.77
N LEU A 107 -15.09 4.97 -9.32
CA LEU A 107 -15.77 5.55 -8.15
C LEU A 107 -17.12 6.13 -8.56
N ILE A 108 -18.13 6.02 -7.68
CA ILE A 108 -19.46 6.64 -7.82
C ILE A 108 -19.41 8.07 -7.24
#